data_AF-A0A354IGZ7-F1
#
_entry.id   AF-A0A354IGZ7-F1
#
_cell.length_a   1.000
_cell.length_b   1.000
_cell.length_c   1.000
_cell.angle_alpha   90.00
_cell.angle_beta   90.00
_cell.angle_gamma   90.00
#
_symmetry.space_group_name_H-M   'P 1'
#
loop_
_entity.id
_entity.type
_entity.pdbx_description
1 polymer ?
#
loop_
_entity_poly.entity_id
_entity_poly.type
_entity_poly.pdbx_seq_one_letter_code
_entity_poly.pdbx_strand_id
1 'polypeptide(L)' 'MNILKGLLPHVTIVLSVTFFVLWILDYFNPMMQFLTGGLPKALLLALLVCAVMTSALAVFYQRKE' A
#
# COMPACT_ATOMS: atom_id res chain seq x y z
N MET A 1 2.91 -10.73 20.33
CA MET A 1 3.01 -10.82 18.86
C MET A 1 1.87 -10.03 18.20
N ASN A 2 1.62 -8.79 18.67
CA ASN A 2 0.31 -8.13 18.47
C ASN A 2 0.42 -6.82 17.66
N ILE A 3 1.60 -6.20 17.65
CA ILE A 3 1.80 -4.92 16.97
C ILE A 3 1.93 -5.14 15.45
N LEU A 4 2.70 -6.14 15.02
CA LEU A 4 2.88 -6.44 13.59
C LEU A 4 1.57 -6.86 12.91
N LYS A 5 0.72 -7.65 13.58
CA LYS A 5 -0.59 -8.07 13.05
C LYS A 5 -1.58 -6.91 12.91
N GLY A 6 -1.52 -5.91 13.78
CA GLY A 6 -2.42 -4.74 13.72
C GLY A 6 -1.90 -3.59 12.86
N LEU A 7 -0.58 -3.34 12.89
CA LEU A 7 0.04 -2.20 12.22
C LEU A 7 0.18 -2.41 10.71
N LEU A 8 0.55 -3.61 10.28
CA LEU A 8 0.77 -3.93 8.86
C LEU A 8 -0.48 -3.69 7.98
N PRO A 9 -1.70 -4.15 8.34
CA PRO A 9 -2.90 -3.81 7.57
C PRO A 9 -3.22 -2.32 7.63
N HIS A 10 -2.96 -1.64 8.74
CA HIS A 10 -3.23 -0.22 8.86
C HIS A 10 -2.34 0.62 7.93
N VAL A 11 -1.04 0.32 7.90
CA VAL A 11 -0.08 0.93 6.97
C VAL A 11 -0.46 0.67 5.52
N THR A 12 -0.90 -0.55 5.19
CA THR A 12 -1.36 -0.91 3.83
C THR A 12 -2.57 -0.07 3.41
N ILE A 13 -3.56 0.13 4.30
CA ILE A 13 -4.73 0.96 4.02
C ILE A 13 -4.33 2.42 3.78
N VAL A 14 -3.49 2.98 4.65
CA VAL A 14 -3.05 4.38 4.53
C VAL A 14 -2.30 4.59 3.21
N LEU A 15 -1.32 3.73 2.88
CA LEU A 15 -0.61 3.83 1.61
C LEU A 15 -1.55 3.68 0.40
N SER A 16 -2.53 2.78 0.46
CA SER A 16 -3.51 2.59 -0.62
C SER A 16 -4.33 3.85 -0.87
N VAL A 17 -4.83 4.48 0.20
CA VAL A 17 -5.56 5.76 0.11
C VAL A 17 -4.65 6.88 -0.42
N THR A 18 -3.40 6.95 0.02
CA THR A 18 -2.42 7.93 -0.51
C THR A 18 -2.22 7.75 -2.02
N PHE A 19 -2.03 6.52 -2.50
CA PHE A 19 -1.89 6.26 -3.93
C PHE A 19 -3.13 6.60 -4.73
N PHE A 20 -4.32 6.36 -4.17
CA PHE A 20 -5.56 6.73 -4.81
C PHE A 20 -5.67 8.25 -5.00
N VAL A 21 -5.32 9.03 -3.98
CA VAL A 21 -5.28 10.50 -4.08
C VAL A 21 -4.22 10.96 -5.09
N LEU A 22 -3.01 10.39 -5.04
CA LEU A 22 -1.95 10.72 -6.01
C LEU A 22 -2.38 10.40 -7.45
N TRP A 23 -3.12 9.31 -7.68
CA TRP A 23 -3.65 8.97 -8.99
C TRP A 23 -4.69 9.97 -9.49
N ILE A 24 -5.60 10.42 -8.61
CA ILE A 24 -6.54 11.48 -8.94
C ILE A 24 -5.79 12.77 -9.29
N LEU A 25 -4.80 13.17 -8.49
CA LEU A 25 -4.00 14.37 -8.76
C LEU A 25 -3.21 14.27 -10.07
N ASP A 26 -2.66 13.11 -10.39
CA ASP A 26 -1.94 12.86 -11.65
C ASP A 26 -2.89 12.93 -12.86
N TYR A 27 -4.15 12.47 -12.71
CA TYR A 27 -5.17 12.62 -13.74
C TYR A 27 -5.51 14.10 -14.03
N PHE A 28 -5.64 14.92 -12.99
CA PHE A 28 -5.93 16.36 -13.15
C PHE A 28 -4.70 17.20 -13.51
N ASN A 29 -3.50 16.77 -13.13
CA ASN A 29 -2.24 17.46 -13.40
C ASN A 29 -1.09 16.50 -13.74
N PRO A 30 -1.08 15.95 -14.98
CA PRO A 30 -0.09 14.96 -15.39
C PRO A 30 1.34 15.51 -15.50
N MET A 31 1.51 16.83 -15.47
CA MET A 31 2.82 17.48 -15.61
C MET A 31 3.71 17.30 -14.37
N MET A 32 3.13 17.06 -13.19
CA MET A 32 3.86 16.91 -11.93
C MET A 32 4.39 15.49 -11.67
N GLN A 33 4.09 14.52 -12.53
CA GLN A 33 4.64 13.15 -12.48
C GLN A 33 4.47 12.48 -11.09
N PHE A 34 3.30 12.65 -10.48
CA PHE A 34 3.00 12.15 -9.13
C PHE A 34 2.98 10.62 -9.05
N LEU A 35 2.84 9.94 -10.19
CA LEU A 35 2.97 8.47 -10.27
C LEU A 35 4.25 8.01 -10.97
N THR A 36 4.79 8.82 -11.88
CA THR A 36 5.95 8.44 -12.70
C THR A 36 7.30 8.83 -12.10
N GLY A 37 7.31 9.68 -11.07
CA GLY A 37 8.52 10.06 -10.32
C GLY A 37 9.16 8.90 -9.53
N GLY A 38 10.41 9.10 -9.08
CA GLY A 38 11.15 8.08 -8.33
C GLY A 38 10.56 7.76 -6.95
N LEU A 39 10.12 8.79 -6.21
CA LEU A 39 9.55 8.64 -4.86
C LEU A 39 8.21 7.89 -4.86
N PRO A 40 7.23 8.21 -5.74
CA PRO A 40 6.02 7.42 -5.90
C PRO A 40 6.28 5.96 -6.25
N LYS A 41 7.23 5.66 -7.14
CA LYS A 41 7.57 4.27 -7.46
C LYS A 41 8.09 3.49 -6.25
N ALA A 42 8.91 4.12 -5.41
CA ALA A 42 9.40 3.51 -4.18
C ALA A 42 8.26 3.25 -3.17
N LEU A 43 7.35 4.21 -2.99
CA LEU A 43 6.17 4.05 -2.14
C LEU A 43 5.20 2.98 -2.67
N LEU A 44 5.08 2.85 -3.99
CA LEU A 44 4.22 1.84 -4.62
C LEU A 44 4.76 0.44 -4.34
N LEU A 45 6.08 0.28 -4.42
CA LEU A 45 6.75 -0.97 -4.08
C LEU A 45 6.55 -1.33 -2.60
N ALA A 46 6.64 -0.34 -1.69
CA ALA A 46 6.34 -0.55 -0.28
C ALA A 46 4.88 -0.99 -0.05
N LEU A 47 3.91 -0.36 -0.73
CA LEU A 47 2.51 -0.76 -0.69
C LEU A 47 2.31 -2.21 -1.18
N LEU A 48 2.94 -2.58 -2.30
CA LEU A 48 2.84 -3.93 -2.86
C LEU A 48 3.38 -4.99 -1.89
N VAL A 49 4.55 -4.75 -1.28
CA VAL A 49 5.13 -5.66 -0.29
C VAL A 49 4.23 -5.79 0.94
N CYS A 50 3.72 -4.67 1.47
CA CYS A 50 2.80 -4.69 2.60
C CYS A 50 1.47 -5.41 2.28
N ALA A 51 0.93 -5.22 1.08
CA ALA A 51 -0.30 -5.88 0.62
C ALA A 51 -0.11 -7.40 0.48
N VAL A 52 1.01 -7.85 -0.09
CA VAL A 52 1.33 -9.28 -0.20
C VAL A 52 1.50 -9.91 1.18
N MET A 53 2.24 -9.27 2.08
CA MET A 53 2.43 -9.79 3.44
C MET A 53 1.12 -9.85 4.23
N THR A 54 0.27 -8.83 4.14
CA THR A 54 -1.03 -8.82 4.83
C THR A 54 -1.97 -9.88 4.27
N SER A 55 -2.03 -10.06 2.95
CA SER A 55 -2.80 -11.11 2.31
C SER A 55 -2.30 -12.51 2.69
N ALA A 56 -0.98 -12.75 2.66
CA ALA A 56 -0.40 -14.02 3.09
C ALA A 56 -0.73 -14.34 4.55
N LEU A 57 -0.55 -13.38 5.47
CA LEU A 57 -0.90 -13.54 6.87
C LEU A 57 -2.40 -13.83 7.08
N ALA A 58 -3.28 -13.19 6.29
CA ALA A 58 -4.71 -13.46 6.34
C ALA A 58 -5.04 -14.89 5.91
N VAL A 59 -4.46 -15.37 4.80
CA VAL A 59 -4.63 -16.76 4.34
C VAL A 59 -4.09 -17.75 5.35
N PHE A 60 -2.90 -17.51 5.93
CA PHE A 60 -2.34 -18.37 6.97
C PHE A 60 -3.22 -18.42 8.23
N TYR A 61 -3.85 -17.31 8.59
CA TYR A 61 -4.78 -17.26 9.72
C TYR A 61 -6.04 -18.08 9.43
N GLN A 62 -6.67 -17.88 8.26
CA GLN A 62 -7.85 -18.63 7.83
C GLN A 62 -7.61 -20.13 7.67
N ARG A 63 -6.38 -20.56 7.35
CA ARG A 63 -6.01 -21.98 7.24
C ARG A 63 -5.73 -22.65 8.58
N LYS A 64 -5.57 -21.87 9.64
CA LYS A 64 -5.29 -22.37 11.00
C LYS A 64 -6.56 -22.50 11.85
N GLU A 65 -7.63 -21.80 11.45
CA GLU A 65 -9.01 -22.11 11.86
C GLU A 65 -9.52 -23.36 11.14
#